data_AF-A0A412PCK6-F1
#
_entry.id   AF-A0A412PCK6-F1
#
_cell.length_a   1.000
_cell.length_b   1.000
_cell.length_c   1.000
_cell.angle_alpha   90.00
_cell.angle_beta   90.00
_cell.angle_gamma   90.00
#
_symmetry.space_group_name_H-M   'P 1'
#
loop_
_entity.id
_entity.type
_entity.pdbx_description
1 polymer ?
#
loop_
_entity_poly.entity_id
_entity_poly.type
_entity_poly.pdbx_seq_one_letter_code
_entity_poly.pdbx_strand_id
1 'polypeptide(L)'
;MNHVYSLRSIEEKCKTDIRFMYLCQDERPSFMAFQRFISNQIKGNASDIFTEIMLVICKKMKVNTRILYIDGTFMEANAKNDTKHSFFL
;
A
#
# COMPACT_ATOMS: atom_id res chain seq x y z
N MET A 1 -6.49 11.39 -0.45
CA MET A 1 -7.33 10.21 -0.12
C MET A 1 -7.63 10.29 1.36
N ASN A 2 -8.89 10.18 1.78
CA ASN A 2 -9.25 10.26 3.19
C ASN A 2 -8.57 9.12 3.97
N HIS A 3 -8.31 9.34 5.26
CA HIS A 3 -7.73 8.44 6.27
C HIS A 3 -8.33 7.01 6.33
N VAL A 4 -8.18 6.21 5.28
CA VAL A 4 -8.67 4.83 5.16
C VAL A 4 -7.56 3.88 5.60
N TYR A 5 -7.60 3.47 6.87
CA TYR A 5 -6.54 2.65 7.48
C TYR A 5 -6.98 1.23 7.85
N SER A 6 -8.29 0.98 7.95
CA SER A 6 -8.81 -0.34 8.31
C SER A 6 -9.28 -1.11 7.08
N LEU A 7 -9.14 -2.43 7.08
CA LEU A 7 -9.64 -3.26 5.97
C LEU A 7 -11.17 -3.14 5.82
N ARG A 8 -11.91 -2.88 6.92
CA ARG A 8 -13.35 -2.64 6.86
C ARG A 8 -13.67 -1.33 6.15
N SER A 9 -12.89 -0.28 6.41
CA SER A 9 -13.04 0.97 5.67
C SER A 9 -12.69 0.82 4.19
N ILE A 10 -11.74 -0.05 3.84
CA ILE A 10 -11.44 -0.35 2.42
C ILE A 10 -12.62 -1.05 1.77
N GLU A 11 -13.17 -2.10 2.39
CA GLU A 11 -14.37 -2.81 1.90
C GLU A 11 -15.54 -1.85 1.64
N GLU A 12 -15.85 -0.96 2.58
CA GLU A 12 -16.95 0.01 2.42
C GLU A 12 -16.66 1.01 1.28
N LYS A 13 -15.39 1.35 1.05
CA LYS A 13 -14.99 2.23 -0.05
C LYS A 13 -15.08 1.54 -1.39
N CYS A 14 -14.80 0.25 -1.50
CA CYS A 14 -15.05 -0.52 -2.72
C CYS A 14 -16.53 -0.52 -3.13
N LYS A 15 -17.47 -0.26 -2.20
CA LYS A 15 -18.91 -0.17 -2.48
C LYS A 15 -19.39 1.23 -2.89
N THR A 16 -18.66 2.29 -2.50
CA THR A 16 -19.21 3.67 -2.50
C THR A 16 -18.28 4.75 -3.07
N ASP A 17 -16.97 4.51 -3.17
CA ASP A 17 -15.99 5.49 -3.63
C ASP A 17 -15.48 5.10 -5.01
N ILE A 18 -15.74 5.97 -6.00
CA ILE A 18 -15.41 5.72 -7.41
C ILE A 18 -13.95 5.37 -7.66
N ARG A 19 -13.01 5.85 -6.83
CA ARG A 19 -11.58 5.54 -6.98
C ARG A 19 -11.30 4.09 -6.59
N PHE A 20 -11.92 3.63 -5.51
CA PHE A 20 -11.79 2.24 -5.06
C PHE A 20 -12.54 1.30 -6.01
N MET A 21 -13.71 1.69 -6.50
CA MET A 21 -14.42 0.95 -7.54
C MET A 21 -13.55 0.82 -8.79
N TYR A 22 -12.92 1.91 -9.26
CA TYR A 22 -12.01 1.88 -10.41
C TYR A 22 -10.80 0.96 -10.17
N LEU A 23 -10.13 1.09 -9.01
CA LEU A 23 -8.98 0.26 -8.67
C LEU A 23 -9.32 -1.23 -8.55
N CYS A 24 -10.53 -1.55 -8.08
CA CYS A 24 -11.04 -2.91 -7.98
C CYS A 24 -11.74 -3.39 -9.26
N GLN A 25 -11.75 -2.61 -10.34
CA GLN A 25 -12.48 -2.94 -11.58
C GLN A 25 -13.97 -3.29 -11.32
N ASP A 26 -14.60 -2.51 -10.45
CA ASP A 26 -15.97 -2.65 -9.93
C ASP A 26 -16.23 -3.93 -9.10
N GLU A 27 -15.21 -4.74 -8.82
CA GLU A 27 -15.31 -5.77 -7.80
C GLU A 27 -15.50 -5.14 -6.41
N ARG A 28 -16.19 -5.87 -5.52
CA ARG A 28 -16.45 -5.45 -4.14
C ARG A 28 -15.87 -6.45 -3.14
N PRO A 29 -14.53 -6.55 -3.03
CA PRO A 29 -13.91 -7.51 -2.13
C PRO A 29 -14.30 -7.26 -0.68
N SER A 30 -14.55 -8.34 0.05
CA SER A 30 -14.85 -8.26 1.48
C SER A 30 -13.60 -7.98 2.29
N PHE A 31 -13.77 -7.54 3.54
CA PHE A 31 -12.72 -7.49 4.55
C PHE A 31 -11.88 -8.77 4.59
N MET A 32 -12.54 -9.94 4.50
CA MET A 32 -11.87 -11.24 4.55
C MET A 32 -11.02 -11.52 3.32
N ALA A 33 -11.42 -11.03 2.15
CA ALA A 33 -10.61 -11.12 0.93
C ALA A 33 -9.29 -10.34 1.11
N PHE A 34 -9.36 -9.08 1.56
CA PHE A 34 -8.17 -8.28 1.86
C PHE A 34 -7.31 -8.90 2.96
N GLN A 35 -7.92 -9.39 4.04
CA GLN A 35 -7.18 -10.01 5.14
C GLN A 35 -6.40 -11.25 4.67
N ARG A 36 -7.03 -12.13 3.88
CA ARG A 36 -6.37 -13.32 3.33
C ARG A 36 -5.27 -12.95 2.36
N PHE A 37 -5.49 -11.96 1.50
CA PHE A 37 -4.46 -11.48 0.58
C PHE A 37 -3.22 -10.99 1.35
N ILE A 38 -3.41 -10.11 2.33
CA ILE A 38 -2.30 -9.59 3.14
C ILE A 38 -1.59 -10.71 3.89
N SER A 39 -2.35 -11.60 4.54
CA SER A 39 -1.78 -12.66 5.38
C SER A 39 -1.04 -13.73 4.59
N ASN A 40 -1.54 -14.08 3.40
CA ASN A 40 -1.05 -15.23 2.64
C ASN A 40 -0.11 -14.83 1.51
N GLN A 41 -0.24 -13.62 0.96
CA GLN A 41 0.55 -13.18 -0.21
C GLN A 41 1.59 -12.13 0.16
N ILE A 42 1.24 -11.17 1.04
CA ILE A 42 2.10 -10.03 1.35
C ILE A 42 3.00 -10.28 2.56
N LYS A 43 2.46 -10.88 3.63
CA LYS A 43 3.18 -11.07 4.89
C LYS A 43 4.42 -11.94 4.67
N GLY A 44 5.58 -11.41 5.05
CA GLY A 44 6.88 -12.07 4.85
C GLY A 44 7.54 -11.76 3.52
N ASN A 45 6.79 -11.30 2.51
CA ASN A 45 7.28 -11.09 1.14
C ASN A 45 7.21 -9.62 0.68
N ALA A 46 6.78 -8.69 1.55
CA ALA A 46 6.51 -7.31 1.16
C ALA A 46 7.72 -6.60 0.52
N SER A 47 8.93 -6.85 1.01
CA SER A 47 10.17 -6.26 0.46
C SER A 47 10.47 -6.78 -0.94
N ASP A 48 10.29 -8.07 -1.17
CA ASP A 48 10.56 -8.71 -2.46
C ASP A 48 9.54 -8.25 -3.50
N ILE A 49 8.26 -8.23 -3.13
CA ILE A 49 7.17 -7.70 -3.97
C ILE A 49 7.43 -6.24 -4.34
N PHE A 50 7.83 -5.42 -3.37
CA PHE A 50 8.16 -4.02 -3.63
C PHE A 50 9.32 -3.90 -4.63
N THR A 51 10.38 -4.68 -4.43
CA THR A 51 11.55 -4.69 -5.31
C THR A 51 11.18 -5.09 -6.74
N GLU A 52 10.37 -6.14 -6.91
CA GLU A 52 9.91 -6.59 -8.22
C GLU A 52 9.07 -5.53 -8.93
N ILE A 53 8.12 -4.91 -8.23
CA ILE A 53 7.29 -3.82 -8.79
C ILE A 53 8.18 -2.64 -9.21
N MET A 54 9.14 -2.26 -8.36
CA MET A 54 10.07 -1.16 -8.67
C MET A 54 10.90 -1.46 -9.92
N LEU A 55 11.42 -2.68 -10.07
CA LEU A 55 12.17 -3.08 -11.27
C LEU A 55 11.32 -3.00 -12.53
N VAL A 56 10.05 -3.42 -12.47
CA VAL A 56 9.11 -3.32 -13.60
C VAL A 56 8.85 -1.85 -13.98
N ILE A 57 8.62 -0.99 -13.00
CA ILE A 57 8.41 0.44 -13.22
C ILE A 57 9.65 1.09 -13.81
N CYS A 58 10.83 0.87 -13.21
CA CYS A 58 12.10 1.38 -13.70
C CYS A 58 12.36 0.99 -15.16
N LYS A 59 12.09 -0.27 -15.51
CA LYS A 59 12.21 -0.76 -16.89
C LYS A 59 11.24 -0.06 -17.84
N LYS A 60 9.95 0.08 -17.46
CA LYS A 60 8.93 0.75 -18.29
C LYS A 60 9.21 2.24 -18.48
N MET A 61 9.68 2.91 -17.43
CA MET A 61 9.96 4.33 -17.43
C MET A 61 11.37 4.68 -17.93
N LYS A 62 12.21 3.68 -18.23
CA LYS A 62 13.62 3.85 -18.61
C LYS A 62 14.41 4.66 -17.56
N VAL A 63 14.13 4.41 -16.28
CA VAL A 63 14.83 5.06 -15.16
C VAL A 63 16.27 4.56 -15.10
N ASN A 64 17.22 5.47 -14.92
CA ASN A 64 18.62 5.12 -14.69
C ASN A 64 18.81 4.72 -13.22
N THR A 65 18.87 3.41 -12.97
CA THR A 65 19.04 2.85 -11.62
C THR A 65 20.44 3.02 -11.04
N ARG A 66 21.40 3.58 -11.79
CA ARG A 66 22.74 3.95 -11.29
C ARG A 66 22.76 5.32 -10.61
N ILE A 67 21.69 6.10 -10.75
CA ILE A 67 21.52 7.37 -10.04
C ILE A 67 20.72 7.08 -8.77
N LEU A 68 21.26 7.50 -7.62
CA LEU A 68 20.58 7.38 -6.35
C LEU A 68 19.64 8.57 -6.17
N TYR A 69 18.34 8.29 -6.11
CA TYR A 69 17.30 9.27 -5.77
C TYR A 69 16.93 9.09 -4.30
N ILE A 70 17.23 10.08 -3.47
CA ILE A 70 16.85 10.11 -2.06
C ILE A 70 15.79 11.19 -1.91
N ASP A 71 14.60 10.80 -1.51
CA ASP A 71 13.55 11.72 -1.05
C ASP A 71 13.01 11.19 0.28
N GLY A 72 12.96 12.07 1.26
CA GLY A 72 12.57 11.69 2.61
C GLY A 72 11.06 11.73 2.75
N THR A 73 10.44 10.60 3.11
CA THR A 73 8.99 10.59 3.41
C THR A 73 8.76 10.39 4.91
N PHE A 74 7.97 11.28 5.51
CA PHE A 74 7.52 11.16 6.89
C PHE A 74 6.34 10.20 6.99
N MET A 75 6.48 9.13 7.78
CA MET A 75 5.38 8.24 8.10
C MET A 75 5.14 8.22 9.61
N GLU A 76 3.92 8.59 10.02
CA GLU A 76 3.48 8.49 11.41
C GLU A 76 3.07 7.03 11.70
N ALA A 77 3.81 6.35 12.58
CA ALA A 77 3.41 5.05 13.08
C ALA A 77 2.46 5.22 14.26
N ASN A 78 1.17 4.93 14.06
CA ASN A 78 0.19 4.96 15.15
C ASN A 78 0.17 3.61 15.89
N ALA A 79 1.08 3.42 16.84
CA ALA A 79 0.99 2.37 17.85
C ALA A 79 0.06 2.88 18.97
N LYS A 80 -0.97 2.11 19.34
CA LYS A 80 -1.99 2.57 20.28
C LYS A 80 -1.37 2.92 21.65
N ASN A 81 -1.67 4.14 22.11
CA ASN A 81 -1.43 4.80 23.39
C ASN A 81 0.01 5.31 23.66
N ASP A 82 0.15 6.62 23.48
CA ASP A 82 1.13 7.57 24.05
C ASP A 82 2.55 7.72 23.47
N THR A 83 2.93 6.99 22.41
CA THR A 83 4.21 7.29 21.74
C THR A 83 4.07 7.37 20.24
N LYS A 84 4.12 8.60 19.70
CA LYS A 84 4.30 8.85 18.27
C LYS A 84 5.74 8.52 17.90
N HIS A 85 5.98 7.35 17.31
CA HIS A 85 7.25 7.06 16.68
C HIS A 85 7.18 7.53 15.23
N SER A 86 8.14 8.39 14.87
CA SER A 86 8.30 8.89 13.51
C SER A 86 9.44 8.13 12.83
N PHE A 87 9.18 7.62 11.64
CA PHE A 87 10.21 7.02 10.80
C PHE A 87 10.47 7.94 9.60
N PHE A 88 11.75 8.23 9.38
CA PHE A 88 12.22 8.78 8.11
C PHE A 88 12.62 7.60 7.23
N LEU A 89 11.95 7.44 6.09
CA LEU A 89 12.36 6.56 5.01
C LEU A 89 13.13 7.35 3.96
#